data_AF-A0A1I1TND4-F1
#
_entry.id   AF-A0A1I1TND4-F1
#
_cell.length_a   1.000
_cell.length_b   1.000
_cell.length_c   1.000
_cell.angle_alpha   90.00
_cell.angle_beta   90.00
_cell.angle_gamma   90.00
#
_symmetry.space_group_name_H-M   'P 1'
#
loop_
_entity.id
_entity.type
_entity.pdbx_description
1 polymer ?
#
loop_
_entity_poly.entity_id
_entity_poly.type
_entity_poly.pdbx_seq_one_letter_code
_entity_poly.pdbx_strand_id
1 'polypeptide(L)'
;MQQEELNKQLLTDMAQCALMALAFEQQSEMCGYGPTSEHKFLSQWITKAYKQKRFPRETAPTLEALIQMAKEKGQFAGLKASLVKLSNAETEAA
;
A
#
# COMPACT_ATOMS: atom_id res chain seq x y z
N MET A 1 3.08 -20.30 -14.12
CA MET A 1 3.04 -20.51 -12.65
C MET A 1 4.09 -19.69 -11.90
N GLN A 2 5.39 -19.73 -12.24
CA GLN A 2 6.42 -18.97 -11.49
C GLN A 2 6.26 -17.44 -11.53
N GLN A 3 5.85 -16.85 -12.65
CA GLN A 3 5.70 -15.39 -12.77
C GLN A 3 4.54 -14.83 -11.93
N GLU A 4 3.46 -15.61 -11.79
CA GLU A 4 2.29 -15.19 -11.02
C GLU A 4 2.61 -15.16 -9.52
N GLU A 5 3.38 -16.13 -9.05
CA GLU A 5 3.83 -16.21 -7.66
C GLU A 5 4.79 -15.07 -7.30
N LEU A 6 5.74 -14.78 -8.20
CA LEU A 6 6.64 -13.65 -8.03
C LEU A 6 5.87 -12.33 -7.93
N ASN A 7 4.87 -12.12 -8.79
CA ASN A 7 4.06 -10.90 -8.74
C ASN A 7 3.25 -10.79 -7.44
N LYS A 8 2.71 -11.90 -6.92
CA LYS A 8 2.03 -11.92 -5.62
C LYS A 8 2.98 -11.50 -4.48
N GLN A 9 4.17 -12.10 -4.41
CA GLN A 9 5.17 -11.75 -3.40
C GLN A 9 5.54 -10.26 -3.47
N LEU A 10 5.75 -9.72 -4.68
CA LEU A 10 6.09 -8.32 -4.86
C LEU A 10 4.98 -7.37 -4.35
N LEU A 11 3.71 -7.76 -4.52
CA LEU A 11 2.57 -7.00 -4.00
C LEU A 11 2.46 -7.13 -2.47
N THR A 12 2.70 -8.32 -1.91
CA THR A 12 2.77 -8.54 -0.46
C THR A 12 3.82 -7.64 0.17
N ASP A 13 5.06 -7.71 -0.33
CA ASP A 13 6.21 -6.95 0.20
C ASP A 13 5.96 -5.45 0.11
N MET A 14 5.39 -4.99 -1.01
CA MET A 14 4.99 -3.60 -1.21
C MET A 14 3.94 -3.16 -0.17
N ALA A 15 2.92 -3.98 0.05
CA ALA A 15 1.85 -3.67 0.98
C ALA A 15 2.34 -3.63 2.43
N GLN A 16 3.16 -4.60 2.83
CA GLN A 16 3.81 -4.63 4.14
C GLN A 16 4.72 -3.41 4.35
N CYS A 17 5.50 -3.02 3.34
CA CYS A 17 6.32 -1.81 3.39
C CYS A 17 5.49 -0.55 3.66
N ALA A 18 4.33 -0.41 3.02
CA ALA A 18 3.44 0.74 3.22
C ALA A 18 2.84 0.74 4.64
N LEU A 19 2.41 -0.41 5.13
CA LEU A 19 1.83 -0.57 6.47
C LEU A 19 2.87 -0.31 7.57
N MET A 20 4.09 -0.83 7.42
CA MET A 20 5.19 -0.55 8.34
C MET A 20 5.52 0.94 8.38
N ALA A 21 5.64 1.59 7.21
CA ALA A 21 5.90 3.03 7.15
C ALA A 21 4.82 3.85 7.87
N LEU A 22 3.54 3.46 7.73
CA LEU A 22 2.45 4.08 8.48
C LEU A 22 2.62 3.88 9.99
N ALA A 23 2.93 2.67 10.43
CA ALA A 23 3.13 2.36 11.85
C ALA A 23 4.32 3.13 12.46
N PHE A 24 5.41 3.34 11.71
CA PHE A 24 6.55 4.15 12.14
C PHE A 24 6.15 5.62 12.33
N GLU A 25 5.40 6.19 11.39
CA GLU A 25 4.99 7.60 11.45
C GLU A 25 3.91 7.86 12.51
N GLN A 26 3.09 6.86 12.80
CA GLN A 26 2.17 6.87 13.94
C GLN A 26 2.90 6.87 15.28
N GLN A 27 3.95 6.05 15.43
CA GLN A 27 4.78 6.02 16.63
C GLN A 27 5.61 7.30 16.81
N SER A 28 5.98 7.96 15.71
CA SER A 28 6.71 9.23 15.75
C SER A 28 5.84 10.46 16.04
N GLU A 29 4.54 10.29 16.34
CA GLU A 29 3.54 11.35 16.53
C GLU A 29 3.36 12.31 15.32
N MET A 30 3.95 11.96 14.17
CA MET A 30 3.89 12.73 12.92
C MET A 30 2.61 12.43 12.13
N CYS A 31 2.01 11.25 12.34
CA CYS A 31 0.73 10.86 11.77
C CYS A 31 -0.25 10.43 12.87
N GLY A 32 -1.40 11.11 12.98
CA GLY A 32 -2.47 10.66 13.86
C GLY A 32 -3.05 9.29 13.46
N TYR A 33 -3.62 8.57 14.43
CA TYR A 33 -4.31 7.28 14.22
C TYR A 33 -5.69 7.41 13.55
N GLY A 34 -6.05 8.62 13.09
CA GLY A 34 -7.35 8.89 12.47
C GLY A 34 -7.40 8.50 10.99
N PRO A 35 -8.59 8.09 10.46
CA PRO A 35 -8.74 7.66 9.07
C PRO A 35 -8.23 8.67 8.03
N THR A 36 -8.42 9.97 8.30
CA THR A 36 -7.96 11.05 7.43
C THR A 36 -6.44 11.16 7.39
N SER A 37 -5.78 11.05 8.54
CA SER A 37 -4.32 11.12 8.67
C SER A 37 -3.66 9.90 8.03
N GLU A 38 -4.16 8.70 8.33
CA GLU A 38 -3.70 7.45 7.71
C GLU A 38 -3.86 7.50 6.19
N HIS A 39 -5.02 7.94 5.70
CA HIS A 39 -5.25 8.07 4.26
C HIS A 39 -4.29 9.06 3.60
N LYS A 40 -4.12 10.25 4.19
CA LYS A 40 -3.21 11.28 3.66
C LYS A 40 -1.78 10.75 3.60
N PHE A 41 -1.31 10.12 4.67
CA PHE A 41 0.02 9.53 4.73
C PHE A 41 0.20 8.46 3.64
N LEU A 42 -0.69 7.47 3.60
CA LEU A 42 -0.61 6.36 2.63
C LEU A 42 -0.69 6.86 1.18
N SER A 43 -1.59 7.81 0.89
CA SER A 43 -1.71 8.40 -0.45
C SER A 43 -0.40 9.07 -0.90
N GLN A 44 0.23 9.83 -0.01
CA GLN A 44 1.52 10.46 -0.28
C GLN A 44 2.65 9.44 -0.40
N TRP A 45 2.67 8.44 0.48
CA TRP A 45 3.68 7.39 0.50
C TRP A 45 3.66 6.57 -0.80
N ILE A 46 2.48 6.11 -1.22
CA ILE A 46 2.29 5.32 -2.45
C ILE A 46 2.69 6.16 -3.68
N THR A 47 2.26 7.43 -3.72
CA THR A 47 2.63 8.34 -4.82
C THR A 47 4.16 8.55 -4.88
N LYS A 48 4.82 8.72 -3.72
CA LYS A 48 6.28 8.85 -3.65
C LYS A 48 6.98 7.56 -4.07
N ALA A 49 6.52 6.41 -3.59
CA ALA A 49 7.09 5.10 -3.91
C ALA A 49 6.99 4.78 -5.42
N TYR A 50 5.85 5.11 -6.04
CA TYR A 50 5.66 5.00 -7.49
C TYR A 50 6.62 5.92 -8.26
N LYS A 51 6.72 7.20 -7.87
CA LYS A 51 7.63 8.17 -8.52
C LYS A 51 9.11 7.78 -8.37
N GLN A 52 9.48 7.23 -7.22
CA GLN A 52 10.83 6.75 -6.94
C GLN A 52 11.14 5.40 -7.58
N LYS A 53 10.15 4.75 -8.22
CA LYS A 53 10.27 3.40 -8.81
C LYS A 53 10.87 2.39 -7.82
N ARG A 54 10.44 2.47 -6.55
CA ARG A 54 10.95 1.61 -5.46
C ARG A 54 10.62 0.12 -5.66
N PHE A 55 9.64 -0.18 -6.51
CA PHE A 55 9.14 -1.52 -6.76
C PHE A 55 9.27 -1.90 -8.25
N PRO A 56 9.32 -3.20 -8.56
CA PRO A 56 9.40 -3.68 -9.94
C PRO A 56 8.19 -3.26 -10.76
N ARG A 57 8.37 -3.18 -12.09
CA ARG A 57 7.35 -2.72 -13.04
C ARG A 57 6.03 -3.50 -12.95
N GLU A 58 6.05 -4.74 -12.49
CA GLU A 58 4.85 -5.58 -12.33
C GLU A 58 3.88 -5.04 -11.27
N THR A 59 4.40 -4.34 -10.26
CA THR A 59 3.58 -3.71 -9.21
C THR A 59 3.01 -2.34 -9.62
N ALA A 60 3.51 -1.77 -10.73
CA ALA A 60 3.13 -0.42 -11.17
C ALA A 60 1.62 -0.27 -11.45
N PRO A 61 0.93 -1.21 -12.11
CA PRO A 61 -0.52 -1.12 -12.33
C PRO A 61 -1.31 -1.11 -11.01
N THR A 62 -0.90 -1.91 -10.02
CA THR A 62 -1.55 -1.96 -8.71
C THR A 62 -1.31 -0.66 -7.94
N LEU A 63 -0.08 -0.11 -7.97
CA LEU A 63 0.22 1.19 -7.38
C LEU A 63 -0.61 2.30 -8.01
N GLU A 64 -0.74 2.33 -9.34
CA GLU A 64 -1.57 3.31 -10.04
C GLU A 64 -3.05 3.20 -9.66
N ALA A 65 -3.59 1.98 -9.58
CA ALA A 65 -4.96 1.75 -9.13
C ALA A 65 -5.18 2.24 -7.69
N LEU A 66 -4.22 2.00 -6.78
CA LEU A 66 -4.29 2.51 -5.41
C LEU A 66 -4.21 4.04 -5.35
N ILE A 67 -3.35 4.68 -6.15
CA ILE A 67 -3.25 6.14 -6.25
C ILE A 67 -4.55 6.73 -6.79
N GLN A 68 -5.13 6.11 -7.82
CA GLN A 68 -6.38 6.58 -8.41
C GLN A 68 -7.53 6.45 -7.42
N MET A 69 -7.66 5.28 -6.77
CA MET A 69 -8.65 5.05 -5.72
C MET A 69 -8.50 6.04 -4.57
N ALA A 70 -7.26 6.39 -4.20
CA ALA A 70 -6.99 7.38 -3.16
C ALA A 70 -7.53 8.77 -3.54
N LYS A 71 -7.33 9.18 -4.80
CA LYS A 71 -7.78 10.48 -5.30
C LYS A 71 -9.30 10.57 -5.43
N GLU A 72 -9.94 9.49 -5.90
CA GLU A 72 -11.39 9.48 -6.15
C GLU A 72 -12.21 9.43 -4.87
N LYS A 73 -11.81 8.59 -3.91
CA LYS A 73 -12.59 8.32 -2.70
C LYS A 73 -12.09 9.06 -1.47
N GLY A 74 -10.92 9.71 -1.54
CA GLY A 74 -10.29 10.38 -0.41
C GLY A 74 -10.21 9.44 0.80
N GLN A 75 -10.49 9.96 2.00
CA GLN A 75 -10.46 9.17 3.24
C GLN A 75 -11.35 7.91 3.23
N PHE A 76 -12.36 7.83 2.36
CA PHE A 76 -13.23 6.68 2.20
C PHE A 76 -12.68 5.61 1.25
N ALA A 77 -11.48 5.81 0.69
CA ALA A 77 -10.81 4.85 -0.18
C ALA A 77 -10.45 3.53 0.53
N GLY A 78 -10.37 3.54 1.86
CA GLY A 78 -10.01 2.33 2.62
C GLY A 78 -8.61 1.80 2.30
N LEU A 79 -7.65 2.68 1.94
CA LEU A 79 -6.31 2.29 1.49
C LEU A 79 -5.62 1.32 2.44
N LYS A 80 -5.69 1.56 3.75
CA LYS A 80 -5.14 0.67 4.77
C LYS A 80 -5.73 -0.73 4.66
N ALA A 81 -7.06 -0.86 4.52
CA ALA A 81 -7.71 -2.15 4.36
C ALA A 81 -7.32 -2.85 3.04
N SER A 82 -7.18 -2.10 1.94
CA SER A 82 -6.69 -2.64 0.67
C SER A 82 -5.26 -3.17 0.79
N LEU A 83 -4.37 -2.45 1.48
CA LEU A 83 -3.00 -2.88 1.73
C LEU A 83 -2.96 -4.12 2.65
N VAL A 84 -3.76 -4.17 3.70
CA VAL A 84 -3.87 -5.36 4.57
C VAL A 84 -4.35 -6.58 3.77
N LYS A 85 -5.31 -6.41 2.86
CA LYS A 85 -5.75 -7.50 1.98
C LYS A 85 -4.63 -7.98 1.05
N LEU A 86 -3.88 -7.04 0.47
CA LEU A 86 -2.73 -7.37 -0.38
C LEU A 86 -1.60 -8.05 0.40
N SER A 87 -1.38 -7.68 1.67
CA SER A 87 -0.36 -8.33 2.50
C SER A 87 -0.75 -9.72 2.99
N ASN A 88 -2.05 -10.00 3.08
CA ASN A 88 -2.58 -11.27 3.57
C ASN A 88 -2.94 -12.24 2.42
N ALA A 89 -2.74 -11.85 1.17
CA ALA A 89 -3.06 -12.69 0.01
C ALA A 89 -2.18 -13.96 -0.08
N GLU A 90 -1.05 -14.01 0.64
CA GLU A 90 -0.26 -15.24 0.84
C GLU A 90 -0.91 -16.23 1.82
N THR A 91 -1.91 -15.81 2.61
CA THR A 91 -2.41 -16.60 3.74
C THR A 91 -3.62 -17.48 3.42
N GLU A 92 -4.19 -17.41 2.21
CA GLU A 92 -5.30 -18.26 1.74
C GLU A 92 -4.82 -19.44 0.86
N ALA A 93 -3.65 -20.00 1.17
CA ALA A 93 -3.12 -21.20 0.50
C ALA A 93 -2.62 -22.27 1.50
N ALA A 94 -3.22 -22.33 2.71
CA ALA A 94 -2.97 -23.38 3.70
C ALA A 94 -4.21 -24.25 3.90
#